data_AF-A0A444I0U7-F1
#
_entry.id   AF-A0A444I0U7-F1
#
_cell.length_a   1.000
_cell.length_b   1.000
_cell.length_c   1.000
_cell.angle_alpha   90.00
_cell.angle_beta   90.00
_cell.angle_gamma   90.00
#
_symmetry.space_group_name_H-M   'P 1'
#
loop_
_entity.id
_entity.type
_entity.pdbx_description
1 polymer ?
#
loop_
_entity_poly.entity_id
_entity_poly.type
_entity_poly.pdbx_seq_one_letter_code
_entity_poly.pdbx_strand_id
1 'polypeptide(L)'
;MSCSELVSDCLVDIREEMKPHVHGGKFFTSEDVGNLVRRLNTAISLAKEIEEEKRLLERRERLSGGRQHGLALVGANVVAFPAHMPAGGGGT
;
A
#
# COMPACT_ATOMS: atom_id res chain seq x y z
N MET A 1 -5.39 0.24 22.15
CA MET A 1 -5.60 0.07 20.70
C MET A 1 -4.36 0.62 20.04
N SER A 2 -3.40 -0.26 19.72
CA SER A 2 -2.13 0.19 19.14
C SER A 2 -2.28 0.17 17.63
N CYS A 3 -2.13 1.34 17.01
CA CYS A 3 -2.02 1.48 15.57
C CYS A 3 -0.99 0.47 15.05
N SER A 4 -1.38 -0.32 14.05
CA SER A 4 -0.49 -1.25 13.34
C SER A 4 0.76 -0.52 12.90
N GLU A 5 1.92 -0.86 13.46
CA GLU A 5 3.21 -0.38 12.94
C GLU A 5 3.29 -0.77 11.47
N LEU A 6 3.46 0.22 10.60
CA LEU A 6 3.59 -0.04 9.18
C LEU A 6 4.97 -0.67 8.92
N VAL A 7 5.03 -1.60 7.98
CA VAL A 7 6.31 -2.18 7.52
C VAL A 7 7.30 -1.08 7.13
N SER A 8 6.80 0.01 6.55
CA SER A 8 7.61 1.18 6.19
C SER A 8 8.35 1.76 7.39
N ASP A 9 7.68 1.86 8.54
CA ASP A 9 8.24 2.52 9.73
C ASP A 9 9.34 1.64 10.32
N CYS A 10 9.09 0.33 10.40
CA CYS A 10 10.08 -0.66 10.82
C CYS A 10 11.34 -0.62 9.93
N LEU A 11 11.17 -0.51 8.60
CA LEU A 11 12.28 -0.44 7.65
C LEU A 11 13.04 0.89 7.73
N VAL A 12 12.35 2.00 7.98
CA VAL A 12 12.98 3.31 8.21
C VAL A 12 13.84 3.26 9.46
N ASP A 13 13.32 2.70 10.56
CA ASP A 13 14.08 2.59 11.81
C ASP A 13 15.32 1.71 11.65
N ILE A 14 15.19 0.58 10.94
CA ILE A 14 16.34 -0.28 10.61
C ILE A 14 17.38 0.50 9.81
N ARG A 15 16.94 1.25 8.79
CA ARG A 15 17.83 2.05 7.94
C ARG A 15 18.58 3.11 8.77
N GLU A 16 17.89 3.85 9.62
CA GLU A 16 18.51 4.90 10.44
C GLU A 16 19.52 4.32 11.45
N GLU A 17 19.25 3.15 12.01
CA GLU A 17 20.17 2.45 12.92
C GLU A 17 21.43 1.90 12.20
N MET A 18 21.31 1.53 10.92
CA MET A 18 22.45 1.07 10.14
C MET A 18 23.41 2.20 9.72
N LYS A 19 22.92 3.46 9.59
CA LYS A 19 23.73 4.58 9.08
C LYS A 19 25.08 4.79 9.77
N PRO A 20 25.20 4.77 11.11
CA PRO A 20 26.48 4.95 11.79
C PRO A 20 27.50 3.86 11.46
N HIS A 21 27.04 2.66 11.12
CA HIS A 21 27.89 1.52 10.77
C HIS A 21 28.37 1.57 9.31
N VAL A 22 27.61 2.21 8.42
CA VAL A 22 27.97 2.35 7.00
C VAL A 22 28.82 3.59 6.75
N HIS A 23 28.50 4.72 7.40
CA HIS A 23 29.15 6.01 7.12
C HIS A 23 29.98 6.55 8.29
N GLY A 24 29.81 6.02 9.50
CA GLY A 24 30.44 6.52 10.73
C GLY A 24 31.67 5.74 11.18
N GLY A 25 32.12 4.74 10.42
CA GLY A 25 33.28 3.90 10.76
C GLY A 25 33.07 2.96 11.96
N LYS A 26 31.82 2.79 12.42
CA LYS A 26 31.48 1.81 13.46
C LYS A 26 31.36 0.41 12.84
N PHE A 27 31.85 -0.60 13.57
CA PHE A 27 31.68 -2.00 13.18
C PHE A 27 30.44 -2.59 13.85
N PHE A 28 29.77 -3.51 13.17
CA PHE A 28 28.70 -4.29 13.76
C PHE A 28 29.27 -5.33 14.73
N THR A 29 28.67 -5.45 15.90
CA THR A 29 28.87 -6.63 16.76
C THR A 29 27.99 -7.79 16.27
N SER A 30 28.29 -9.01 16.73
CA SER A 30 27.45 -10.17 16.44
C SER A 30 26.03 -10.03 17.01
N GLU A 31 25.87 -9.32 18.13
CA GLU A 31 24.58 -9.01 18.73
C GLU A 31 23.79 -8.03 17.87
N ASP A 32 24.42 -6.98 17.36
CA ASP A 32 23.78 -6.01 16.46
C ASP A 32 23.24 -6.70 15.19
N VAL A 33 24.05 -7.59 14.60
CA VAL A 33 23.61 -8.38 13.43
C VAL A 33 22.46 -9.30 13.80
N GLY A 34 22.51 -9.95 14.97
CA GLY A 34 21.44 -10.83 15.44
C GLY A 34 20.12 -10.07 15.63
N ASN A 35 20.17 -8.87 16.22
CA ASN A 35 19.01 -8.01 16.41
C ASN A 35 18.47 -7.48 15.07
N LEU A 36 19.34 -7.08 14.15
CA LEU A 36 18.98 -6.67 12.80
C LEU A 36 18.22 -7.78 12.05
N VAL A 37 18.74 -9.01 12.08
CA VAL A 37 18.10 -10.16 11.43
C VAL A 37 16.71 -10.42 12.00
N ARG A 38 16.54 -10.35 13.33
CA ARG A 38 15.22 -10.52 13.97
C ARG A 38 14.22 -9.47 13.49
N ARG A 39 14.63 -8.19 13.44
CA ARG A 39 13.76 -7.09 12.99
C ARG A 39 13.40 -7.20 11.51
N LEU A 40 14.37 -7.57 10.66
CA LEU A 40 14.10 -7.82 9.24
C LEU A 40 13.11 -8.98 9.05
N ASN A 41 13.23 -10.06 9.83
CA ASN A 41 12.26 -11.15 9.78
C ASN A 41 10.85 -10.70 10.18
N THR A 42 10.72 -9.84 11.20
CA THR A 42 9.43 -9.24 11.56
C THR A 42 8.86 -8.40 10.42
N ALA A 43 9.66 -7.53 9.81
CA ALA A 43 9.23 -6.72 8.67
C ALA A 43 8.79 -7.58 7.47
N ILE A 44 9.50 -8.67 7.19
CA ILE A 44 9.14 -9.64 6.14
C ILE A 44 7.81 -10.31 6.45
N SER A 45 7.58 -10.76 7.70
CA SER A 45 6.31 -11.38 8.09
C SER A 45 5.14 -10.41 7.94
N LEU A 46 5.29 -9.17 8.43
CA LEU A 46 4.27 -8.13 8.27
C LEU A 46 4.00 -7.82 6.78
N ALA A 47 5.03 -7.76 5.94
CA ALA A 47 4.86 -7.53 4.51
C ALA A 47 4.08 -8.65 3.82
N LYS A 48 4.34 -9.92 4.21
CA LYS A 48 3.60 -11.07 3.70
C LYS A 48 2.14 -11.03 4.13
N GLU A 49 1.86 -10.71 5.39
CA GLU A 49 0.50 -10.57 5.90
C GLU A 49 -0.28 -9.49 5.13
N ILE A 50 0.34 -8.33 4.89
CA ILE A 50 -0.26 -7.25 4.09
C ILE A 50 -0.50 -7.68 2.64
N GLU A 51 0.45 -8.40 2.02
CA GLU A 51 0.29 -8.91 0.66
C GLU A 51 -0.85 -9.94 0.56
N GLU A 52 -0.95 -10.83 1.54
CA GLU A 52 -2.04 -11.80 1.64
C GLU A 52 -3.39 -11.14 1.82
N GLU A 53 -3.49 -10.15 2.72
CA GLU A 53 -4.70 -9.36 2.93
C GLU A 53 -5.11 -8.64 1.64
N LYS A 54 -4.17 -7.96 0.97
CA LYS A 54 -4.39 -7.32 -0.32
C LYS A 54 -4.92 -8.32 -1.36
N ARG A 55 -4.33 -9.51 -1.44
CA ARG A 55 -4.75 -10.56 -2.38
C ARG A 55 -6.16 -11.08 -2.08
N LEU A 56 -6.56 -11.16 -0.82
CA LEU A 56 -7.93 -11.52 -0.42
C LEU A 56 -8.92 -10.41 -0.79
N LEU A 57 -8.56 -9.14 -0.54
CA LEU A 57 -9.37 -7.98 -0.90
C LEU A 57 -9.57 -7.88 -2.42
N GLU A 58 -8.51 -8.03 -3.22
CA GLU A 58 -8.62 -8.04 -4.68
C GLU A 58 -9.48 -9.20 -5.20
N ARG A 59 -9.36 -10.41 -4.62
CA ARG A 59 -10.24 -11.53 -4.98
C ARG A 59 -11.69 -11.22 -4.66
N ARG A 60 -11.96 -10.64 -3.49
CA ARG A 60 -13.30 -10.23 -3.08
C ARG A 60 -13.87 -9.16 -4.02
N GLU A 61 -13.06 -8.18 -4.43
CA GLU A 61 -13.46 -7.15 -5.40
C GLU A 61 -13.85 -7.76 -6.75
N ARG A 62 -13.03 -8.69 -7.27
CA ARG A 62 -13.32 -9.41 -8.51
C ARG A 62 -14.62 -10.22 -8.42
N LEU A 63 -14.82 -10.95 -7.31
CA LEU A 63 -16.01 -11.79 -7.08
C LEU A 63 -17.27 -10.97 -6.79
N SER A 64 -17.13 -9.79 -6.18
CA SER A 64 -18.21 -8.82 -6.02
C SER A 64 -18.62 -8.19 -7.36
N GLY A 65 -18.02 -8.62 -8.47
CA GLY A 65 -18.46 -8.34 -9.82
C GLY A 65 -18.38 -6.86 -10.15
N GLY A 66 -17.17 -6.29 -10.16
CA GLY A 66 -16.86 -4.98 -10.74
C GLY A 66 -18.04 -4.00 -10.67
N ARG A 67 -18.59 -3.80 -9.47
CA ARG A 67 -19.78 -2.95 -9.30
C ARG A 67 -19.35 -1.59 -9.82
N GLN A 68 -19.93 -1.27 -10.97
CA GLN A 68 -19.53 -0.20 -11.86
C GLN A 68 -18.97 0.97 -11.07
N HIS A 69 -17.67 1.25 -11.24
CA HIS A 69 -17.09 2.57 -10.97
C HIS A 69 -17.60 3.57 -12.04
N GLY A 70 -18.92 3.52 -12.31
CA GLY A 70 -19.73 4.49 -13.04
C GLY A 70 -20.57 5.34 -12.08
N LEU A 71 -20.20 5.39 -10.80
CA LEU A 71 -20.62 6.46 -9.90
C LEU A 71 -19.35 7.12 -9.41
N ALA A 72 -18.89 8.09 -10.18
CA ALA A 72 -17.94 9.08 -9.68
C ALA A 72 -18.50 9.60 -8.35
N LEU A 73 -17.78 9.36 -7.26
CA LEU A 73 -18.04 10.03 -5.99
C LEU A 73 -17.58 11.48 -6.18
N VAL A 74 -18.39 12.23 -6.92
CA VAL A 74 -18.25 13.66 -7.08
C VAL A 74 -18.54 14.26 -5.71
N GLY A 75 -17.47 14.66 -5.01
CA GLY A 75 -17.61 15.53 -3.84
C GLY A 75 -18.51 16.71 -4.20
N ALA A 76 -19.25 17.25 -3.22
CA ALA A 76 -20.41 18.14 -3.37
C ALA A 76 -20.25 19.41 -4.25
N ASN A 77 -19.09 19.62 -4.90
CA ASN A 77 -18.76 20.75 -5.76
C ASN A 77 -18.28 20.37 -7.19
N VAL A 78 -18.78 19.29 -7.82
CA VAL A 78 -18.58 19.13 -9.27
C VAL A 78 -19.91 19.05 -10.01
N VAL A 79 -20.11 19.98 -10.95
CA VAL A 79 -21.24 19.98 -11.87
C VAL A 79 -20.93 18.97 -12.98
N ALA A 80 -21.73 17.92 -13.11
CA ALA A 80 -21.62 17.00 -14.24
C ALA A 80 -22.13 17.71 -15.51
N PHE A 81 -21.27 17.88 -16.50
CA PHE A 81 -21.69 18.32 -17.83
C PHE A 81 -22.30 17.12 -18.58
N PRO A 82 -23.47 17.26 -19.22
CA PRO A 82 -24.05 16.18 -20.00
C PRO A 82 -23.10 15.84 -21.15
N ALA A 83 -22.68 14.57 -21.24
CA ALA A 83 -22.02 14.05 -22.42
C ALA A 83 -23.03 14.14 -23.57
N HIS A 84 -22.76 15.01 -24.54
CA HIS A 84 -23.54 15.11 -25.76
C HIS A 84 -23.41 13.77 -26.49
N MET A 85 -24.41 12.89 -26.36
CA MET A 85 -24.58 11.81 -27.33
C MET A 85 -24.91 12.49 -28.66
N PRO A 86 -24.18 12.23 -29.76
CA PRO A 86 -24.68 12.59 -31.07
C PRO A 86 -25.94 11.75 -31.29
N ALA A 87 -27.08 12.43 -31.35
CA ALA A 87 -28.36 11.84 -31.64
C ALA A 87 -28.24 11.02 -32.93
N GLY A 88 -28.61 9.74 -32.86
CA GLY A 88 -28.86 8.94 -34.04
C GLY A 88 -29.92 9.64 -34.88
N GLY A 89 -29.52 10.16 -36.03
CA GLY A 89 -30.41 10.64 -37.07
C GLY A 89 -30.80 9.49 -37.98
N GLY A 90 -31.99 8.95 -37.78
CA GLY A 90 -32.70 8.12 -38.76
C GLY A 90 -33.86 8.92 -39.38
N GLY A 91 -34.13 8.63 -40.66
CA GLY A 91 -35.24 9.17 -41.47
C GLY A 91 -34.74 10.24 -42.45
N THR A 92 -34.90 10.13 -43.76
CA THR A 92 -35.80 9.36 -44.63
C THR A 92 -35.13 9.11 -45.98
#